data_AF-A0A935GXH9-F1
#
_entry.id   AF-A0A935GXH9-F1
#
_cell.length_a   1.000
_cell.length_b   1.000
_cell.length_c   1.000
_cell.angle_alpha   90.00
_cell.angle_beta   90.00
_cell.angle_gamma   90.00
#
_symmetry.space_group_name_H-M   'P 1'
#
loop_
_entity.id
_entity.type
_entity.pdbx_description
1 polymer ?
#
loop_
_entity_poly.entity_id
_entity_poly.type
_entity_poly.pdbx_seq_one_letter_code
_entity_poly.pdbx_strand_id
1 'polypeptide(L)'
;MTILSIEPKKPEAHLQLLVTIFLILQKARRQGLMSIEADIERPRASALFITVAAFDEANAVIYTVLCDALRLIVCGNLETSGMIRYLASARKTSNLSKKQQSLFDALESCIVAILDGCAPSIAVEFGRQCIPANLKPGFNEFEDYLRALRQKKDSVLSKAEIDASLVRLFDGLDNKTLEG
;
A
#
# COMPACT_ATOMS: atom_id res chain seq x y z
N MET A 1 26.07 16.21 28.10
CA MET A 1 26.01 15.74 26.69
C MET A 1 25.45 14.32 26.72
N THR A 2 24.13 14.20 26.77
CA THR A 2 23.47 12.89 26.79
C THR A 2 23.07 12.56 25.37
N ILE A 3 23.75 11.56 24.84
CA ILE A 3 23.52 10.89 23.56
C ILE A 3 22.04 10.51 23.51
N LEU A 4 21.26 11.20 22.67
CA LEU A 4 19.93 10.79 22.29
C LEU A 4 20.10 9.50 21.49
N SER A 5 19.74 8.36 22.09
CA SER A 5 19.45 7.13 21.36
C SER A 5 18.35 7.44 20.35
N ILE A 6 18.73 7.77 19.12
CA ILE A 6 17.81 7.79 18.00
C ILE A 6 17.66 6.32 17.59
N GLU A 7 16.83 5.58 18.33
CA GLU A 7 16.27 4.33 17.81
C GLU A 7 15.63 4.65 16.45
N PRO A 8 15.84 3.84 15.41
CA PRO A 8 15.21 4.09 14.12
C PRO A 8 13.69 4.05 14.33
N LYS A 9 13.04 5.22 14.17
CA LYS A 9 11.60 5.39 14.35
C LYS A 9 10.90 4.32 13.51
N LYS A 10 10.10 3.45 14.16
CA LYS A 10 9.26 2.46 13.46
C LYS A 10 8.55 3.18 12.30
N PRO A 11 8.63 2.69 11.04
CA PRO A 11 8.03 3.38 9.91
C PRO A 11 6.55 3.62 10.22
N GLU A 12 6.05 4.82 9.87
CA GLU A 12 4.66 5.18 10.12
C GLU A 12 3.75 4.13 9.47
N ALA A 13 2.71 3.69 10.17
CA ALA A 13 1.83 2.60 9.70
C ALA A 13 1.28 2.84 8.29
N HIS A 14 1.08 4.11 7.92
CA HIS A 14 0.66 4.53 6.59
C HIS A 14 1.69 4.21 5.50
N LEU A 15 2.96 4.48 5.77
CA LEU A 15 4.04 4.15 4.83
C LEU A 15 4.12 2.65 4.59
N GLN A 16 4.01 1.85 5.65
CA GLN A 16 4.00 0.39 5.54
C GLN A 16 2.83 -0.11 4.70
N LEU A 17 1.63 0.44 4.92
CA LEU A 17 0.43 0.10 4.14
C LEU A 17 0.62 0.41 2.65
N LEU A 18 1.03 1.65 2.33
CA LEU A 18 1.23 2.09 0.94
C LEU A 18 2.28 1.23 0.22
N VAL A 19 3.40 0.93 0.89
CA VAL A 19 4.45 0.07 0.31
C VAL A 19 3.96 -1.37 0.14
N THR A 20 3.20 -1.91 1.09
CA THR A 20 2.62 -3.25 0.96
C THR A 20 1.71 -3.34 -0.27
N ILE A 21 0.80 -2.37 -0.42
CA ILE A 21 -0.12 -2.26 -1.56
C ILE A 21 0.69 -2.13 -2.87
N PHE A 22 1.69 -1.27 -2.90
CA PHE A 22 2.55 -1.11 -4.08
C PHE A 22 3.22 -2.41 -4.50
N LEU A 23 3.87 -3.10 -3.57
CA LEU A 23 4.65 -4.31 -3.85
C LEU A 23 3.75 -5.45 -4.33
N ILE A 24 2.58 -5.65 -3.72
CA ILE A 24 1.69 -6.74 -4.10
C ILE A 24 1.08 -6.49 -5.48
N LEU A 25 0.69 -5.25 -5.77
CA LEU A 25 0.16 -4.87 -7.07
C LEU A 25 1.23 -4.91 -8.16
N GLN A 26 2.48 -4.55 -7.84
CA GLN A 26 3.60 -4.72 -8.76
C GLN A 26 3.84 -6.20 -9.08
N LYS A 27 3.79 -7.09 -8.06
CA LYS A 27 3.89 -8.52 -8.27
C LYS A 27 2.78 -9.04 -9.18
N ALA A 28 1.53 -8.67 -8.90
CA ALA A 28 0.37 -9.03 -9.73
C ALA A 28 0.51 -8.54 -11.18
N ARG A 29 0.98 -7.31 -11.39
CA ARG A 29 1.19 -6.74 -12.74
C ARG A 29 2.27 -7.48 -13.53
N ARG A 30 3.34 -7.93 -12.86
CA ARG A 30 4.51 -8.55 -13.52
C ARG A 30 4.36 -10.05 -13.76
N GLN A 31 3.80 -10.75 -12.78
CA GLN A 31 3.71 -12.21 -12.77
C GLN A 31 2.28 -12.71 -13.01
N GLY A 32 1.33 -11.80 -13.23
CA GLY A 32 -0.09 -12.10 -13.36
C GLY A 32 -0.81 -12.11 -12.02
N LEU A 33 -2.13 -11.92 -12.06
CA LEU A 33 -2.97 -11.77 -10.88
C LEU A 33 -2.98 -13.02 -9.97
N MET A 34 -2.81 -14.21 -10.55
CA MET A 34 -2.73 -15.46 -9.79
C MET A 34 -1.44 -15.58 -8.96
N SER A 35 -0.39 -14.83 -9.31
CA SER A 35 0.89 -14.89 -8.58
C SER A 35 0.81 -14.40 -7.14
N ILE A 36 -0.21 -13.59 -6.82
CA ILE A 36 -0.42 -13.02 -5.48
C ILE A 36 -1.41 -13.82 -4.63
N GLU A 37 -2.07 -14.85 -5.18
CA GLU A 37 -3.11 -15.63 -4.50
C GLU A 37 -2.58 -16.25 -3.19
N ALA A 38 -1.45 -16.96 -3.26
CA ALA A 38 -0.83 -17.54 -2.07
C ALA A 38 -0.44 -16.49 -1.02
N ASP A 39 -0.05 -15.29 -1.45
CA ASP A 39 0.33 -14.21 -0.53
C ASP A 39 -0.89 -13.64 0.19
N ILE A 40 -1.99 -13.41 -0.52
CA ILE A 40 -3.21 -12.86 0.08
C ILE A 40 -3.97 -13.92 0.87
N GLU A 41 -3.94 -15.20 0.50
CA GLU A 41 -4.54 -16.29 1.29
C GLU A 41 -3.79 -16.51 2.60
N ARG A 42 -2.45 -16.49 2.56
CA ARG A 42 -1.60 -16.78 3.72
C ARG A 42 -0.65 -15.63 4.02
N PRO A 43 -1.18 -14.44 4.40
CA PRO A 43 -0.37 -13.24 4.48
C PRO A 43 0.68 -13.30 5.60
N ARG A 44 0.40 -14.01 6.70
CA ARG A 44 1.38 -14.23 7.77
C ARG A 44 2.56 -15.13 7.37
N ALA A 45 2.39 -15.97 6.33
CA ALA A 45 3.44 -16.83 5.81
C ALA A 45 4.11 -16.24 4.55
N SER A 46 3.53 -15.18 3.99
CA SER A 46 4.03 -14.54 2.79
C SER A 46 5.34 -13.79 3.06
N ALA A 47 6.34 -14.06 2.23
CA ALA A 47 7.60 -13.33 2.27
C ALA A 47 7.42 -11.82 2.04
N LEU A 48 6.42 -11.40 1.26
CA LEU A 48 6.15 -9.98 0.99
C LEU A 48 5.70 -9.27 2.26
N PHE A 49 4.64 -9.76 2.90
CA PHE A 49 4.11 -9.15 4.12
C PHE A 49 5.11 -9.22 5.28
N ILE A 50 5.87 -10.32 5.41
CA ILE A 50 6.94 -10.42 6.41
C ILE A 50 8.06 -9.39 6.15
N THR A 51 8.45 -9.17 4.90
CA THR A 51 9.52 -8.24 4.54
C THR A 51 9.19 -6.80 4.93
N VAL A 52 7.94 -6.39 4.69
CA VAL A 52 7.43 -5.06 5.06
C VAL A 52 7.13 -4.94 6.56
N ALA A 53 7.24 -6.04 7.32
CA ALA A 53 6.74 -6.15 8.69
C ALA A 53 5.27 -5.71 8.80
N ALA A 54 4.46 -6.12 7.80
CA ALA A 54 3.02 -5.94 7.79
C ALA A 54 2.36 -6.85 8.84
N PHE A 55 1.11 -6.56 9.22
CA PHE A 55 0.37 -7.21 10.31
C PHE A 55 0.95 -6.99 11.71
N ASP A 56 1.11 -5.72 12.11
CA ASP A 56 1.22 -5.43 13.53
C ASP A 56 -0.13 -5.68 14.23
N GLU A 57 -0.11 -6.05 15.52
CA GLU A 57 -1.33 -6.35 16.28
C GLU A 57 -2.32 -5.17 16.26
N ALA A 58 -1.79 -3.94 16.20
CA ALA A 58 -2.57 -2.72 16.18
C ALA A 58 -3.34 -2.50 14.86
N ASN A 59 -2.82 -2.90 13.70
CA ASN A 59 -3.45 -2.64 12.40
C ASN A 59 -3.77 -3.90 11.59
N ALA A 60 -3.73 -5.08 12.22
CA ALA A 60 -4.06 -6.36 11.58
C ALA A 60 -5.39 -6.33 10.81
N VAL A 61 -6.40 -5.63 11.34
CA VAL A 61 -7.71 -5.46 10.69
C VAL A 61 -7.61 -4.81 9.30
N ILE A 62 -6.73 -3.82 9.12
CA ILE A 62 -6.54 -3.12 7.84
C ILE A 62 -5.95 -4.07 6.80
N TYR A 63 -4.96 -4.87 7.19
CA TYR A 63 -4.35 -5.83 6.28
C TYR A 63 -5.27 -7.02 5.96
N THR A 64 -6.14 -7.42 6.89
CA THR A 64 -7.20 -8.39 6.59
C THR A 64 -8.13 -7.87 5.50
N VAL A 65 -8.63 -6.63 5.64
CA VAL A 65 -9.50 -6.00 4.62
C VAL A 65 -8.78 -5.84 3.29
N LEU A 66 -7.49 -5.47 3.30
CA LEU A 66 -6.67 -5.43 2.08
C LEU A 66 -6.63 -6.80 1.40
N CYS A 67 -6.35 -7.87 2.13
CA CYS A 67 -6.30 -9.21 1.56
C CYS A 67 -7.67 -9.65 1.03
N ASP A 68 -8.76 -9.35 1.74
CA ASP A 68 -10.11 -9.69 1.31
C ASP A 68 -10.50 -8.95 0.03
N ALA A 69 -10.21 -7.65 -0.05
CA ALA A 69 -10.43 -6.84 -1.25
C ALA A 69 -9.63 -7.38 -2.45
N LEU A 70 -8.34 -7.71 -2.25
CA LEU A 70 -7.51 -8.29 -3.30
C LEU A 70 -8.01 -9.67 -3.75
N ARG A 71 -8.52 -10.51 -2.84
CA ARG A 71 -9.13 -11.80 -3.21
C ARG A 71 -10.37 -11.60 -4.08
N LEU A 72 -11.22 -10.65 -3.73
CA LEU A 72 -12.40 -10.32 -4.53
C LEU A 72 -12.04 -9.83 -5.93
N ILE A 73 -10.94 -9.08 -6.06
CA ILE A 73 -10.37 -8.67 -7.36
C ILE A 73 -9.84 -9.89 -8.13
N VAL A 74 -9.07 -10.77 -7.50
CA VAL A 74 -8.49 -11.99 -8.12
C VAL A 74 -9.59 -12.93 -8.61
N CYS A 75 -10.66 -13.11 -7.83
CA CYS A 75 -11.79 -13.96 -8.22
C CYS A 75 -12.68 -13.33 -9.31
N GLY A 76 -12.48 -12.06 -9.68
CA GLY A 76 -13.30 -11.37 -10.68
C GLY A 76 -14.75 -11.11 -10.24
N ASN A 77 -15.02 -11.10 -8.93
CA ASN A 77 -16.37 -11.19 -8.39
C ASN A 77 -17.07 -9.84 -8.19
N LEU A 78 -16.38 -8.70 -8.35
CA LEU A 78 -16.93 -7.38 -8.05
C LEU A 78 -16.46 -6.29 -9.01
N GLU A 79 -17.42 -5.50 -9.49
CA GLU A 79 -17.18 -4.18 -10.09
C GLU A 79 -16.89 -3.10 -9.02
N THR A 80 -16.38 -1.93 -9.43
CA THR A 80 -16.00 -0.82 -8.53
C THR A 80 -17.12 -0.46 -7.53
N SER A 81 -18.37 -0.37 -7.98
CA SER A 81 -19.52 -0.03 -7.12
C SER A 81 -19.74 -1.08 -6.02
N GLY A 82 -19.58 -2.36 -6.37
CA GLY A 82 -19.67 -3.49 -5.45
C GLY A 82 -18.57 -3.46 -4.41
N MET A 83 -17.34 -3.12 -4.82
CA MET A 83 -16.21 -2.98 -3.91
C MET A 83 -16.40 -1.81 -2.92
N ILE A 84 -16.85 -0.65 -3.38
CA ILE A 84 -17.11 0.50 -2.50
C ILE A 84 -18.13 0.12 -1.42
N ARG A 85 -19.20 -0.59 -1.79
CA ARG A 85 -20.19 -1.09 -0.83
C ARG A 85 -19.59 -2.10 0.16
N TYR A 86 -18.77 -3.03 -0.32
CA TYR A 86 -18.08 -4.00 0.54
C TYR A 86 -17.18 -3.27 1.57
N LEU A 87 -16.35 -2.34 1.12
CA LEU A 87 -15.44 -1.57 1.98
C LEU A 87 -16.21 -0.69 2.98
N ALA A 88 -17.30 -0.06 2.56
CA ALA A 88 -18.17 0.69 3.47
C ALA A 88 -18.77 -0.20 4.57
N SER A 89 -19.14 -1.45 4.25
CA SER A 89 -19.60 -2.43 5.23
C SER A 89 -18.47 -2.86 6.17
N ALA A 90 -17.29 -3.19 5.63
CA ALA A 90 -16.12 -3.59 6.41
C ALA A 90 -15.69 -2.49 7.40
N ARG A 91 -15.71 -1.22 6.98
CA ARG A 91 -15.41 -0.06 7.84
C ARG A 91 -16.36 0.02 9.04
N LYS A 92 -17.66 -0.18 8.82
CA LYS A 92 -18.69 -0.13 9.88
C LYS A 92 -18.55 -1.25 10.90
N THR A 93 -18.27 -2.47 10.44
CA THR A 93 -18.15 -3.64 11.33
C THR A 93 -16.87 -3.62 12.17
N SER A 94 -15.82 -2.97 11.70
CA SER A 94 -14.47 -3.11 12.27
C SER A 94 -14.16 -2.22 13.49
N ASN A 95 -15.10 -1.39 13.97
CA ASN A 95 -14.95 -0.46 15.10
C ASN A 95 -13.55 0.19 15.19
N LEU A 96 -13.17 0.91 14.14
CA LEU A 96 -11.81 1.42 13.95
C LEU A 96 -11.51 2.65 14.80
N SER A 97 -10.33 2.68 15.43
CA SER A 97 -9.77 3.89 16.05
C SER A 97 -9.53 5.00 15.02
N LYS A 98 -9.38 6.25 15.46
CA LYS A 98 -9.10 7.40 14.57
C LYS A 98 -7.88 7.17 13.65
N LYS A 99 -6.81 6.57 14.17
CA LYS A 99 -5.60 6.26 13.37
C LYS A 99 -5.92 5.21 12.30
N GLN A 100 -6.64 4.15 12.66
CA GLN A 100 -7.05 3.09 11.72
C GLN A 100 -8.05 3.59 10.67
N GLN A 101 -8.90 4.55 10.99
CA GLN A 101 -9.79 5.17 10.01
C GLN A 101 -8.99 5.82 8.87
N SER A 102 -7.96 6.60 9.20
CA SER A 102 -7.11 7.21 8.16
C SER A 102 -6.32 6.19 7.32
N LEU A 103 -5.96 5.04 7.89
CA LEU A 103 -5.36 3.93 7.14
C LEU A 103 -6.38 3.29 6.20
N PHE A 104 -7.62 3.14 6.66
CA PHE A 104 -8.71 2.60 5.87
C PHE A 104 -9.06 3.53 4.70
N ASP A 105 -9.06 4.85 4.92
CA ASP A 105 -9.31 5.83 3.85
C ASP A 105 -8.26 5.73 2.74
N ALA A 106 -6.98 5.60 3.12
CA ALA A 106 -5.90 5.38 2.17
C ALA A 106 -6.03 4.04 1.42
N LEU A 107 -6.40 2.97 2.14
CA LEU A 107 -6.64 1.64 1.56
C LEU A 107 -7.80 1.67 0.55
N GLU A 108 -8.94 2.24 0.93
CA GLU A 108 -10.14 2.31 0.08
C GLU A 108 -9.81 3.05 -1.23
N SER A 109 -9.15 4.21 -1.12
CA SER A 109 -8.77 4.99 -2.28
C SER A 109 -7.81 4.24 -3.21
N CYS A 110 -6.84 3.49 -2.66
CA CYS A 110 -5.97 2.63 -3.47
C CYS A 110 -6.76 1.53 -4.20
N ILE A 111 -7.63 0.82 -3.49
CA ILE A 111 -8.36 -0.33 -4.05
C ILE A 111 -9.32 0.10 -5.16
N VAL A 112 -10.05 1.21 -4.95
CA VAL A 112 -10.95 1.77 -5.96
C VAL A 112 -10.17 2.18 -7.20
N ALA A 113 -9.05 2.89 -7.05
CA ALA A 113 -8.21 3.29 -8.17
C ALA A 113 -7.70 2.07 -8.99
N ILE A 114 -7.38 0.96 -8.33
CA ILE A 114 -6.96 -0.27 -9.02
C ILE A 114 -8.10 -0.91 -9.81
N LEU A 115 -9.31 -0.93 -9.26
CA LEU A 115 -10.48 -1.44 -9.98
C LEU A 115 -10.82 -0.56 -11.20
N ASP A 116 -10.56 0.74 -11.13
CA ASP A 116 -10.71 1.67 -12.26
C ASP A 116 -9.57 1.54 -13.29
N GLY A 117 -8.64 0.60 -13.10
CA GLY A 117 -7.57 0.29 -14.06
C GLY A 117 -6.33 1.17 -13.93
N CYS A 118 -6.18 1.92 -12.83
CA CYS A 118 -4.98 2.72 -12.60
C CYS A 118 -3.74 1.84 -12.40
N ALA A 119 -2.58 2.36 -12.80
CA ALA A 119 -1.31 1.70 -12.50
C ALA A 119 -1.05 1.66 -10.97
N PRO A 120 -0.30 0.67 -10.45
CA PRO A 120 0.01 0.54 -9.03
C PRO A 120 0.57 1.80 -8.36
N SER A 121 1.42 2.55 -9.07
CA SER A 121 1.98 3.80 -8.56
C SER A 121 0.92 4.90 -8.41
N ILE A 122 0.00 5.02 -9.37
CA ILE A 122 -1.09 6.01 -9.34
C ILE A 122 -2.07 5.68 -8.22
N ALA A 123 -2.43 4.41 -8.04
CA ALA A 123 -3.33 3.99 -6.97
C ALA A 123 -2.77 4.31 -5.57
N VAL A 124 -1.46 4.08 -5.37
CA VAL A 124 -0.77 4.40 -4.11
C VAL A 124 -0.79 5.90 -3.84
N GLU A 125 -0.71 6.74 -4.87
CA GLU A 125 -0.82 8.19 -4.71
C GLU A 125 -2.21 8.64 -4.27
N PHE A 126 -3.25 8.07 -4.87
CA PHE A 126 -4.64 8.32 -4.43
C PHE A 126 -4.79 7.98 -2.94
N GLY A 127 -4.28 6.83 -2.50
CA GLY A 127 -4.23 6.49 -1.07
C GLY A 127 -3.41 7.46 -0.24
N ARG A 128 -2.24 7.89 -0.72
CA ARG A 128 -1.38 8.85 -0.02
C ARG A 128 -2.07 10.18 0.20
N GLN A 129 -2.87 10.63 -0.75
CA GLN A 129 -3.58 11.90 -0.66
C GLN A 129 -4.62 11.94 0.45
N CYS A 130 -5.23 10.81 0.79
CA CYS A 130 -6.18 10.67 1.90
C CYS A 130 -5.53 10.76 3.29
N ILE A 131 -4.19 10.71 3.39
CA ILE A 131 -3.49 10.71 4.67
C ILE A 131 -3.40 12.14 5.25
N PRO A 132 -3.70 12.36 6.55
CA PRO A 132 -3.53 13.65 7.20
C PRO A 132 -2.10 14.21 7.06
N ALA A 133 -1.96 15.53 6.90
CA ALA A 133 -0.68 16.17 6.58
C ALA A 133 0.46 15.84 7.56
N ASN A 134 0.15 15.66 8.84
CA ASN A 134 1.11 15.32 9.89
C ASN A 134 1.59 13.86 9.85
N LEU A 135 0.89 12.99 9.13
CA LEU A 135 1.20 11.55 8.98
C LEU A 135 1.47 11.16 7.53
N LYS A 136 1.34 12.11 6.58
CA LYS A 136 1.44 11.89 5.15
C LYS A 136 2.91 11.59 4.79
N PRO A 137 3.22 10.37 4.32
CA PRO A 137 4.59 10.03 3.95
C PRO A 137 5.08 10.91 2.80
N GLY A 138 6.33 11.34 2.90
CA GLY A 138 7.04 12.01 1.83
C GLY A 138 7.50 11.02 0.75
N PHE A 139 7.85 11.55 -0.42
CA PHE A 139 8.40 10.75 -1.50
C PHE A 139 9.71 10.04 -1.11
N ASN A 140 10.66 10.80 -0.55
CA ASN A 140 11.96 10.28 -0.14
C ASN A 140 11.80 9.16 0.88
N GLU A 141 10.88 9.31 1.83
CA GLU A 141 10.59 8.28 2.84
C GLU A 141 10.08 6.99 2.21
N PHE A 142 9.22 7.10 1.20
CA PHE A 142 8.71 5.96 0.44
C PHE A 142 9.81 5.25 -0.35
N GLU A 143 10.64 6.01 -1.07
CA GLU A 143 11.76 5.42 -1.81
C GLU A 143 12.81 4.79 -0.92
N ASP A 144 13.20 5.47 0.15
CA ASP A 144 14.21 5.01 1.09
C ASP A 144 13.74 3.71 1.75
N TYR A 145 12.45 3.63 2.07
CA TYR A 145 11.88 2.39 2.58
C TYR A 145 11.90 1.27 1.54
N LEU A 146 11.50 1.53 0.29
CA LEU A 146 11.64 0.54 -0.79
C LEU A 146 13.10 0.12 -1.03
N ARG A 147 14.06 1.05 -0.97
CA ARG A 147 15.51 0.76 -1.08
C ARG A 147 15.99 -0.11 0.08
N ALA A 148 15.58 0.19 1.31
CA ALA A 148 15.91 -0.61 2.48
C ALA A 148 15.33 -2.04 2.37
N LEU A 149 14.10 -2.19 1.87
CA LEU A 149 13.50 -3.51 1.64
C LEU A 149 14.20 -4.28 0.52
N ARG A 150 14.65 -3.60 -0.55
CA ARG A 150 15.45 -4.22 -1.63
C ARG A 150 16.76 -4.81 -1.10
N GLN A 151 17.47 -4.07 -0.25
CA GLN A 151 18.71 -4.56 0.37
C GLN A 151 18.47 -5.76 1.30
N LYS A 152 17.24 -5.94 1.80
CA LYS A 152 16.88 -7.00 2.74
C LYS A 152 16.52 -8.33 2.06
N LYS A 153 16.20 -8.37 0.75
CA LYS A 153 15.96 -9.64 0.03
C LYS A 153 15.89 -9.52 -1.51
N ASP A 154 16.71 -10.32 -2.20
CA ASP A 154 16.90 -10.41 -3.66
C ASP A 154 15.76 -11.09 -4.50
N SER A 155 14.49 -11.15 -4.06
CA SER A 155 13.54 -12.10 -4.68
C SER A 155 12.24 -11.58 -5.29
N VAL A 156 11.81 -10.32 -5.13
CA VAL A 156 10.40 -9.98 -5.45
C VAL A 156 10.21 -9.08 -6.67
N LEU A 157 11.13 -8.17 -7.00
CA LEU A 157 10.99 -7.23 -8.12
C LEU A 157 12.36 -6.88 -8.75
N SER A 158 12.53 -7.04 -10.07
CA SER A 158 13.73 -6.55 -10.76
C SER A 158 13.86 -5.02 -10.70
N LYS A 159 15.11 -4.56 -10.61
CA LYS A 159 15.57 -3.19 -10.34
C LYS A 159 14.98 -2.11 -11.27
N ALA A 160 14.74 -2.43 -12.55
CA ALA A 160 14.45 -1.45 -13.59
C ALA A 160 12.99 -0.92 -13.60
N GLU A 161 12.02 -1.69 -13.13
CA GLU A 161 10.59 -1.35 -13.27
C GLU A 161 10.03 -0.54 -12.09
N ILE A 162 10.68 -0.64 -10.92
CA ILE A 162 10.39 0.23 -9.77
C ILE A 162 10.79 1.66 -10.12
N ASP A 163 12.00 1.86 -10.64
CA ASP A 163 12.51 3.19 -10.99
C ASP A 163 11.65 3.83 -12.10
N ALA A 164 11.23 3.09 -13.14
CA ALA A 164 10.33 3.62 -14.17
C ALA A 164 8.90 3.94 -13.67
N SER A 165 8.39 3.18 -12.71
CA SER A 165 7.06 3.42 -12.11
C SER A 165 7.09 4.61 -11.14
N LEU A 166 8.24 4.87 -10.51
CA LEU A 166 8.48 6.03 -9.66
C LEU A 166 8.67 7.29 -10.53
N VAL A 167 9.49 7.26 -11.58
CA VAL A 167 9.65 8.42 -12.48
C VAL A 167 8.30 8.92 -13.03
N ARG A 168 7.42 8.02 -13.51
CA ARG A 168 6.08 8.38 -13.99
C ARG A 168 5.11 8.87 -12.91
N LEU A 169 5.33 8.46 -11.65
CA LEU A 169 4.57 8.94 -10.51
C LEU A 169 4.83 10.43 -10.26
N PHE A 170 6.07 10.89 -10.47
CA PHE A 170 6.52 12.24 -10.12
C PHE A 170 6.63 13.20 -11.31
N ASP A 171 6.81 12.72 -12.55
CA ASP A 171 6.63 13.54 -13.75
C ASP A 171 5.20 14.13 -13.85
N GLY A 172 4.23 13.43 -13.25
CA GLY A 172 2.85 13.89 -13.11
C GLY A 172 2.60 14.86 -11.94
N LEU A 173 3.56 15.03 -11.03
CA LEU A 173 3.46 15.90 -9.84
C LEU A 173 4.13 17.26 -10.07
N ASP A 174 5.20 17.32 -10.86
CA ASP A 174 5.84 18.60 -11.24
C ASP A 174 4.97 19.42 -12.20
N ASN A 175 4.15 18.77 -13.03
CA ASN A 175 3.30 19.44 -14.04
C ASN A 175 1.90 19.87 -13.55
N LYS A 176 1.52 19.61 -12.28
CA LYS A 176 0.20 20.01 -11.75
C LYS A 176 0.24 20.91 -10.51
N THR A 177 1.43 21.41 -10.14
CA THR A 177 1.57 22.33 -9.00
C THR A 177 2.10 23.72 -9.39
N LEU A 178 2.09 24.08 -10.69
CA LEU A 178 2.50 25.41 -11.16
C LEU A 178 1.54 26.12 -12.13
N GLU A 179 0.36 25.56 -12.43
CA GLU A 179 -0.69 26.32 -13.12
C GLU A 179 -2.08 25.96 -12.55
N GLY A 180 -2.68 26.92 -11.85
CA GLY A 180 -4.06 26.85 -11.33
C GLY A 180 -4.21 27.37 -9.91
#